data_AF-H9B5U1-F1
#
_entry.id   AF-H9B5U1-F1
#
_cell.length_a   1.000
_cell.length_b   1.000
_cell.length_c   1.000
_cell.angle_alpha   90.00
_cell.angle_beta   90.00
_cell.angle_gamma   90.00
#
_symmetry.space_group_name_H-M   'P 1'
#
loop_
_entity.id
_entity.type
_entity.pdbx_description
1 polymer ?
#
loop_
_entity_poly.entity_id
_entity_poly.type
_entity_poly.pdbx_seq_one_letter_code
_entity_poly.pdbx_strand_id
1 'polypeptide(L)'
;FLFSRVTRCDFNSTDPKDIEFIDSYYYNKLEFTRFSSSLGKFVGYTELGVKNAEAWNNDPSKLAQMRAEKERYCVHNVGIDYQAAL
;
A
#
# COMPACT_ATOMS: atom_id res chain seq x y z
N PHE A 1 -4.45 -8.20 -22.22
CA PHE A 1 -4.88 -7.35 -21.09
C PHE A 1 -4.05 -7.74 -19.87
N LEU A 2 -3.42 -6.79 -19.18
CA LEU A 2 -2.55 -7.05 -18.04
C LEU A 2 -3.07 -6.32 -16.79
N PHE A 3 -3.27 -7.10 -15.74
CA PHE A 3 -3.50 -6.61 -14.39
C PHE A 3 -2.21 -6.77 -13.58
N SER A 4 -1.81 -5.75 -12.85
CA SER A 4 -0.66 -5.83 -11.95
C SER A 4 -0.95 -5.18 -10.61
N ARG A 5 -0.45 -5.80 -9.55
CA ARG A 5 -0.42 -5.27 -8.19
C ARG A 5 1.03 -4.97 -7.84
N VAL A 6 1.28 -3.77 -7.32
CA VAL A 6 2.62 -3.34 -6.87
C VAL A 6 2.52 -2.91 -5.42
N THR A 7 3.15 -3.68 -4.56
CA THR A 7 3.33 -3.34 -3.15
C THR A 7 4.74 -2.78 -2.98
N ARG A 8 4.86 -1.58 -2.39
CA ARG A 8 6.15 -0.92 -2.15
C ARG A 8 6.21 -0.28 -0.77
N CYS A 9 7.43 -0.13 -0.29
CA CYS A 9 7.77 0.58 0.94
C CYS A 9 8.69 1.72 0.55
N ASP A 10 8.22 2.96 0.72
CA ASP A 10 9.03 4.14 0.49
C ASP A 10 9.58 4.59 1.85
N PHE A 11 10.90 4.67 2.01
CA PHE A 11 11.54 4.95 3.31
C PHE A 11 12.84 5.76 3.16
N ASN A 12 13.17 6.54 4.20
CA ASN A 12 14.45 7.26 4.30
C ASN A 12 15.27 6.88 5.55
N SER A 13 14.65 6.15 6.48
CA SER A 13 15.23 5.71 7.75
C SER A 13 14.49 4.45 8.23
N THR A 14 14.98 3.85 9.32
CA THR A 14 14.32 2.71 9.97
C THR A 14 13.24 3.13 10.97
N ASP A 15 13.05 4.42 11.22
CA ASP A 15 11.98 4.90 12.10
C ASP A 15 10.62 4.68 11.41
N PRO A 16 9.65 3.96 12.03
CA PRO A 16 8.35 3.70 11.41
C PRO A 16 7.64 4.96 10.90
N LYS A 17 7.86 6.14 11.48
CA LYS A 17 7.22 7.39 11.01
C LYS A 17 7.69 7.81 9.60
N ASP A 18 8.88 7.38 9.21
CA ASP A 18 9.52 7.72 7.94
C ASP A 18 9.30 6.66 6.86
N ILE A 19 8.48 5.64 7.15
CA ILE A 19 8.17 4.52 6.26
C ILE A 19 6.73 4.65 5.77
N GLU A 20 6.53 4.61 4.45
CA GLU A 20 5.22 4.61 3.80
C GLU A 20 4.97 3.29 3.06
N PHE A 21 3.91 2.58 3.45
CA PHE A 21 3.41 1.41 2.75
C PHE A 21 2.39 1.81 1.69
N ILE A 22 2.59 1.32 0.47
CA ILE A 22 1.74 1.60 -0.68
C ILE A 22 1.40 0.29 -1.40
N ASP A 23 0.11 0.08 -1.65
CA ASP A 23 -0.38 -1.06 -2.44
C ASP A 23 -1.22 -0.55 -3.61
N SER A 24 -0.67 -0.62 -4.82
CA SER A 24 -1.22 -0.02 -6.04
C SER A 24 -1.68 -1.08 -7.03
N TYR A 25 -2.84 -0.85 -7.64
CA TYR A 25 -3.46 -1.74 -8.62
C TYR A 25 -3.56 -1.05 -9.98
N TYR A 26 -3.10 -1.75 -11.02
CA TYR A 26 -2.98 -1.23 -12.37
C TYR A 26 -3.69 -2.12 -13.38
N TYR A 27 -4.20 -1.48 -14.43
CA TYR A 27 -4.71 -2.13 -15.62
C TYR A 27 -4.04 -1.52 -16.85
N ASN A 28 -3.29 -2.32 -17.61
CA ASN A 28 -2.50 -1.87 -18.78
C ASN A 28 -1.69 -0.58 -18.49
N LYS A 29 -0.97 -0.54 -17.35
CA LYS A 29 -0.17 0.59 -16.84
C LYS A 29 -0.97 1.79 -16.30
N LEU A 30 -2.30 1.79 -16.42
CA LEU A 30 -3.14 2.81 -15.78
C LEU A 30 -3.43 2.39 -14.34
N GLU A 31 -3.01 3.20 -13.39
CA GLU A 31 -3.35 2.98 -11.99
C GLU A 31 -4.83 3.27 -11.77
N PHE A 32 -5.55 2.33 -11.18
CA PHE A 32 -6.98 2.51 -10.92
C PHE A 32 -7.29 2.61 -9.43
N THR A 33 -6.59 1.90 -8.54
CA THR A 33 -6.84 1.98 -7.08
C THR A 33 -5.53 1.87 -6.30
N ARG A 34 -5.40 2.59 -5.19
CA ARG A 34 -4.24 2.54 -4.28
C ARG A 34 -4.66 2.56 -2.83
N PHE A 35 -4.02 1.76 -1.98
CA PHE A 35 -3.94 1.99 -0.54
C PHE A 35 -2.63 2.69 -0.19
N SER A 36 -2.68 3.62 0.75
CA SER A 36 -1.48 4.22 1.36
C SER A 36 -1.60 4.23 2.88
N SER A 37 -0.52 3.93 3.60
CA SER A 37 -0.55 3.95 5.07
C SER A 37 -0.80 5.35 5.64
N SER A 38 -0.34 6.39 4.96
CA SER A 38 -0.60 7.79 5.32
C SER A 38 -2.09 8.15 5.37
N LEU A 39 -2.90 7.60 4.44
CA LEU A 39 -4.35 7.81 4.42
C LEU A 39 -5.11 6.72 5.19
N GLY A 40 -4.50 5.54 5.34
CA GLY A 40 -5.11 4.39 6.00
C GLY A 40 -6.35 3.86 5.27
N LYS A 41 -6.49 4.13 3.96
CA LYS A 41 -7.62 3.70 3.14
C LYS A 41 -7.28 3.65 1.65
N PHE A 42 -8.17 3.01 0.88
CA PHE A 42 -8.08 2.97 -0.57
C PHE A 42 -8.59 4.26 -1.21
N VAL A 43 -7.94 4.69 -2.28
CA VAL A 43 -8.31 5.80 -3.17
C VAL A 43 -8.42 5.26 -4.59
N GLY A 44 -9.49 5.64 -5.30
CA GLY A 44 -9.68 5.33 -6.71
C GLY A 44 -9.25 6.48 -7.62
N TYR A 45 -8.59 6.18 -8.73
CA TYR A 45 -8.11 7.16 -9.74
C TYR A 45 -8.86 7.07 -11.07
N THR A 46 -9.72 6.06 -11.22
CA THR A 46 -10.64 5.89 -12.35
C THR A 46 -12.02 5.54 -11.82
N GLU A 47 -13.07 5.61 -12.64
CA GLU A 47 -14.43 5.24 -12.21
C GLU A 47 -14.52 3.81 -11.64
N LEU A 48 -13.86 2.85 -12.30
CA LEU A 48 -13.75 1.47 -11.80
C LEU A 48 -13.04 1.46 -10.44
N GLY A 49 -11.96 2.22 -10.34
CA GLY A 49 -11.17 2.29 -9.13
C GLY A 49 -11.85 2.95 -7.94
N VAL A 50 -12.72 3.93 -8.18
CA VAL A 50 -13.55 4.57 -7.16
C VAL A 50 -14.54 3.57 -6.58
N LYS A 51 -15.26 2.83 -7.45
CA LYS A 51 -16.19 1.77 -7.00
C LYS A 51 -15.48 0.68 -6.19
N ASN A 52 -14.28 0.28 -6.62
CA ASN A 52 -13.47 -0.69 -5.87
C ASN A 52 -13.00 -0.14 -4.52
N ALA A 53 -12.54 1.12 -4.49
CA ALA A 53 -12.10 1.76 -3.25
C ALA A 53 -13.25 1.90 -2.25
N GLU A 54 -14.45 2.31 -2.69
CA GLU A 54 -15.65 2.36 -1.85
C GLU A 54 -15.99 0.98 -1.27
N ALA A 55 -16.03 -0.06 -2.11
CA ALA A 55 -16.32 -1.42 -1.67
C ALA A 55 -15.29 -1.92 -0.64
N TRP A 56 -13.99 -1.73 -0.90
CA TRP A 56 -12.93 -2.19 -0.01
C TRP A 56 -12.81 -1.37 1.27
N ASN A 57 -13.11 -0.08 1.24
CA ASN A 57 -13.15 0.76 2.44
C ASN A 57 -14.35 0.45 3.33
N ASN A 58 -15.44 -0.10 2.76
CA ASN A 58 -16.60 -0.56 3.51
C ASN A 58 -16.44 -1.97 4.10
N ASP A 59 -15.34 -2.67 3.82
CA ASP A 59 -14.97 -3.94 4.46
C ASP A 59 -14.00 -3.68 5.62
N PRO A 60 -14.46 -3.72 6.89
CA PRO A 60 -13.62 -3.41 8.03
C PRO A 60 -12.45 -4.39 8.22
N SER A 61 -12.65 -5.66 7.86
CA SER A 61 -11.62 -6.70 7.98
C SER A 61 -10.47 -6.42 7.02
N LYS A 62 -10.82 -6.15 5.75
CA LYS A 62 -9.83 -5.80 4.73
C LYS A 62 -9.09 -4.52 5.08
N LEU A 63 -9.81 -3.49 5.54
CA LEU A 63 -9.19 -2.20 5.88
C LEU A 63 -8.27 -2.32 7.11
N ALA A 64 -8.65 -3.09 8.12
CA ALA A 64 -7.81 -3.37 9.28
C ALA A 64 -6.54 -4.12 8.89
N GLN A 65 -6.64 -5.15 8.04
CA GLN A 65 -5.49 -5.87 7.52
C GLN A 65 -4.53 -4.91 6.80
N MET A 66 -5.05 -4.13 5.84
CA MET A 66 -4.21 -3.21 5.04
C MET A 66 -3.51 -2.15 5.90
N ARG A 67 -4.15 -1.67 6.96
CA ARG A 67 -3.53 -0.74 7.93
C ARG A 67 -2.39 -1.38 8.72
N ALA A 68 -2.45 -2.68 8.97
CA ALA A 68 -1.40 -3.42 9.68
C ALA A 68 -0.21 -3.80 8.79
N GLU A 69 -0.36 -3.76 7.46
CA GLU A 69 0.70 -4.16 6.52
C GLU A 69 1.96 -3.31 6.61
N LYS A 70 1.86 -2.02 6.99
CA LYS A 70 3.03 -1.17 7.22
C LYS A 70 3.98 -1.77 8.25
N GLU A 71 3.45 -2.12 9.43
CA GLU A 71 4.24 -2.70 10.51
C GLU A 71 4.68 -4.13 10.17
N ARG A 72 3.76 -4.94 9.64
CA ARG A 72 4.01 -6.35 9.33
C ARG A 72 5.05 -6.55 8.23
N TYR A 73 4.98 -5.73 7.19
CA TYR A 73 5.79 -5.91 5.97
C TYR A 73 6.90 -4.86 5.87
N CYS A 74 6.57 -3.56 5.84
CA CYS A 74 7.59 -2.54 5.58
C CYS A 74 8.57 -2.39 6.75
N VAL A 75 8.09 -2.18 7.98
CA VAL A 75 8.98 -1.97 9.14
C VAL A 75 9.92 -3.16 9.32
N HIS A 76 9.41 -4.39 9.18
CA HIS A 76 10.22 -5.59 9.25
C HIS A 76 11.31 -5.65 8.16
N ASN A 77 10.94 -5.50 6.88
CA ASN A 77 11.90 -5.66 5.78
C ASN A 77 12.87 -4.47 5.67
N VAL A 78 12.41 -3.24 5.90
CA VAL A 78 13.27 -2.05 5.91
C VAL A 78 14.37 -2.17 6.96
N GLY A 79 14.06 -2.72 8.14
CA GLY A 79 15.07 -2.98 9.17
C GLY A 79 16.15 -3.96 8.70
N ILE A 80 15.77 -5.01 7.96
CA ILE A 80 16.70 -5.99 7.39
C ILE A 80 17.56 -5.35 6.29
N ASP A 81 16.93 -4.63 5.36
CA ASP A 81 17.62 -3.97 4.24
C ASP A 81 18.63 -2.92 4.74
N TYR A 82 18.25 -2.14 5.74
CA TYR A 82 19.13 -1.13 6.33
C TYR A 82 20.32 -1.76 7.05
N GLN A 83 20.12 -2.89 7.76
CA GLN A 83 21.21 -3.64 8.38
C GLN A 83 22.16 -4.28 7.36
N ALA A 84 21.64 -4.78 6.24
CA ALA A 84 22.44 -5.39 5.18
C ALA A 84 23.28 -4.37 4.39
N ALA A 85 22.91 -3.09 4.42
CA ALA A 85 23.63 -2.00 3.76
C ALA A 85 24.74 -1.37 4.63
N LEU A 86 24.82 -1.74 5.91
CA LEU A 86 25.87 -1.33 6.85
C LEU A 86 27.08 -2.28 6.77
#